data_AF-A0A2M7PH04-F1
#
_entry.id   AF-A0A2M7PH04-F1
#
_cell.length_a   1.000
_cell.length_b   1.000
_cell.length_c   1.000
_cell.angle_alpha   90.00
_cell.angle_beta   90.00
_cell.angle_gamma   90.00
#
_symmetry.space_group_name_H-M   'P 1'
#
loop_
_entity.id
_entity.type
_entity.pdbx_description
1 polymer ?
#
loop_
_entity_poly.entity_id
_entity_poly.type
_entity_poly.pdbx_seq_one_letter_code
_entity_poly.pdbx_strand_id
1 'polypeptide(L)'
;MSEGRRQSRLDLIRVAIEKARRLEIEFGAELRKDAAISSFIEDYRAALVVSREVMERSAMIELCSACAAKTPGGCCFMEVEQWYDPVLLLVNILLGCSLPGIRELPGNCIFLGERGCRISGRYHFCVNYLCDTLKREIGGEMMEKVMSASGLEILKGAQLEYYLRRWFSLRGIDPD
;
A
#
# COMPACT_ATOMS: atom_id res chain seq x y z
N MET A 1 14.98 22.19 -4.85
CA MET A 1 14.01 22.07 -3.72
C MET A 1 14.78 22.28 -2.43
N SER A 2 14.26 23.04 -1.46
CA SER A 2 15.00 23.28 -0.21
C SER A 2 15.01 22.05 0.70
N GLU A 3 16.15 21.76 1.33
CA GLU A 3 16.38 20.70 2.32
C GLU A 3 15.24 20.62 3.36
N GLY A 4 14.79 21.78 3.86
CA GLY A 4 13.75 21.87 4.89
C GLY A 4 12.37 21.39 4.47
N ARG A 5 12.00 21.50 3.18
CA ARG A 5 10.73 20.95 2.67
C ARG A 5 10.77 19.42 2.55
N ARG A 6 11.95 18.84 2.33
CA ARG A 6 12.14 17.39 2.26
C ARG A 6 12.10 16.77 3.65
N GLN A 7 12.71 17.41 4.65
CA GLN A 7 12.72 16.93 6.03
C GLN A 7 11.31 16.92 6.66
N SER A 8 10.58 18.04 6.56
CA SER A 8 9.19 18.14 7.07
C SER A 8 8.26 17.06 6.50
N ARG A 9 8.50 16.62 5.27
CA ARG A 9 7.73 15.57 4.60
C ARG A 9 8.06 14.16 5.07
N LEU A 10 9.33 13.89 5.40
CA LEU A 10 9.76 12.62 6.03
C LEU A 10 9.15 12.45 7.41
N ASP A 11 8.91 13.55 8.11
CA ASP A 11 8.31 13.52 9.44
C ASP A 11 6.82 13.11 9.37
N LEU A 12 6.10 13.49 8.31
CA LEU A 12 4.67 13.16 8.15
C LEU A 12 4.40 11.66 8.02
N ILE A 13 5.15 10.95 7.17
CA ILE A 13 4.93 9.49 7.00
C ILE A 13 5.29 8.72 8.28
N ARG A 14 6.30 9.18 9.03
CA ARG A 14 6.65 8.60 10.33
C ARG A 14 5.53 8.79 11.34
N VAL A 15 4.92 9.98 11.38
CA VAL A 15 3.75 10.25 12.22
C VAL A 15 2.59 9.33 11.85
N ALA A 16 2.32 9.12 10.55
CA ALA A 16 1.26 8.22 10.10
C ALA A 16 1.52 6.76 10.48
N ILE A 17 2.75 6.26 10.30
CA ILE A 17 3.16 4.92 10.74
C ILE A 17 2.97 4.74 12.25
N GLU A 18 3.37 5.74 13.05
CA GLU A 18 3.23 5.68 14.49
C GLU A 18 1.77 5.76 14.95
N LYS A 19 0.95 6.58 14.29
CA LYS A 19 -0.51 6.61 14.52
C LYS A 19 -1.14 5.24 14.21
N ALA A 20 -0.80 4.63 13.08
CA ALA A 20 -1.28 3.30 12.71
C ALA A 20 -0.92 2.22 13.74
N ARG A 21 0.32 2.26 14.26
CA ARG A 21 0.78 1.36 15.33
C ARG A 21 0.00 1.56 16.63
N ARG A 22 -0.25 2.82 17.03
CA ARG A 22 -1.07 3.12 18.21
C ARG A 22 -2.50 2.60 18.06
N LEU A 23 -3.13 2.83 16.91
CA LEU A 23 -4.46 2.30 16.62
C LEU A 23 -4.48 0.77 16.69
N GLU A 24 -3.43 0.09 16.24
CA GLU A 24 -3.34 -1.37 16.36
C GLU A 24 -3.21 -1.83 17.81
N ILE A 25 -2.35 -1.17 18.60
CA ILE A 25 -2.16 -1.51 20.02
C ILE A 25 -3.47 -1.31 20.80
N GLU A 26 -4.16 -0.19 20.56
CA GLU A 26 -5.37 0.19 21.28
C GLU A 26 -6.59 -0.64 20.85
N PHE A 27 -6.78 -0.85 19.54
CA PHE A 27 -8.04 -1.38 18.99
C PHE A 27 -7.87 -2.67 18.20
N GLY A 28 -6.66 -3.10 17.86
CA GLY A 28 -6.40 -4.23 16.97
C GLY A 28 -7.03 -5.55 17.43
N ALA A 29 -7.13 -5.78 18.75
CA ALA A 29 -7.80 -6.97 19.28
C ALA A 29 -9.33 -6.91 19.10
N GLU A 30 -9.94 -5.73 19.19
CA GLU A 30 -11.38 -5.54 18.97
C GLU A 30 -11.71 -5.60 17.47
N LEU A 31 -10.91 -4.93 16.64
CA LEU A 31 -11.09 -4.95 15.18
C LEU A 31 -11.04 -6.37 14.61
N ARG A 32 -10.14 -7.22 15.12
CA ARG A 32 -10.04 -8.64 14.72
C ARG A 32 -11.16 -9.53 15.30
N LYS A 33 -11.92 -9.07 16.30
CA LYS A 33 -13.09 -9.78 16.83
C LYS A 33 -14.39 -9.35 16.17
N ASP A 34 -14.41 -8.17 15.57
CA ASP A 34 -15.54 -7.69 14.80
C ASP A 34 -15.72 -8.57 13.54
N ALA A 35 -16.87 -9.23 13.45
CA ALA A 35 -17.15 -10.20 12.39
C ALA A 35 -17.20 -9.55 11.00
N ALA A 36 -17.70 -8.31 10.89
CA ALA A 36 -17.76 -7.61 9.62
C ALA A 36 -16.36 -7.22 9.15
N ILE A 37 -15.56 -6.61 10.04
CA ILE A 37 -14.17 -6.23 9.72
C ILE A 37 -13.34 -7.46 9.36
N SER A 38 -13.47 -8.56 10.13
CA SER A 38 -12.76 -9.81 9.85
C SER A 38 -13.13 -10.38 8.47
N SER A 39 -14.42 -10.33 8.11
CA SER A 39 -14.85 -10.73 6.76
C SER A 39 -14.24 -9.86 5.67
N PHE A 40 -14.16 -8.54 5.85
CA PHE A 40 -13.53 -7.64 4.88
C PHE A 40 -12.01 -7.85 4.77
N ILE A 41 -11.34 -8.18 5.88
CA ILE A 41 -9.92 -8.53 5.88
C ILE A 41 -9.68 -9.78 5.02
N GLU A 42 -10.50 -10.82 5.16
CA GLU A 42 -10.35 -12.05 4.38
C GLU A 42 -10.71 -11.87 2.90
N ASP A 43 -11.77 -11.11 2.60
CA ASP A 43 -12.09 -10.70 1.23
C ASP A 43 -10.93 -9.95 0.58
N TYR A 44 -10.29 -9.04 1.33
CA TYR A 44 -9.17 -8.27 0.82
C TYR A 44 -7.92 -9.14 0.65
N ARG A 45 -7.65 -10.04 1.61
CA ARG A 45 -6.56 -11.02 1.52
C ARG A 45 -6.70 -11.89 0.28
N ALA A 46 -7.90 -12.36 -0.04
CA ALA A 46 -8.17 -13.15 -1.24
C ALA A 46 -7.90 -12.35 -2.52
N ALA A 47 -8.34 -11.09 -2.60
CA ALA A 47 -8.08 -10.23 -3.74
C ALA A 47 -6.58 -9.93 -3.93
N LEU A 48 -5.85 -9.72 -2.82
CA LEU A 48 -4.40 -9.52 -2.79
C LEU A 48 -3.61 -10.74 -3.32
N VAL A 49 -4.07 -11.96 -3.03
CA VAL A 49 -3.46 -13.18 -3.57
C VAL A 49 -3.60 -13.21 -5.09
N VAL A 50 -4.82 -13.00 -5.59
CA VAL A 50 -5.11 -13.03 -7.03
C VAL A 50 -4.32 -11.95 -7.78
N SER A 51 -4.33 -10.72 -7.31
CA SER A 51 -3.61 -9.62 -7.95
C SER A 51 -2.11 -9.85 -7.95
N ARG A 52 -1.55 -10.35 -6.85
CA ARG A 52 -0.13 -10.67 -6.74
C ARG A 52 0.27 -11.75 -7.72
N GLU A 53 -0.48 -12.85 -7.82
CA GLU A 53 -0.21 -13.92 -8.78
C GLU A 53 -0.24 -13.42 -10.24
N VAL A 54 -1.15 -12.49 -10.56
CA VAL A 54 -1.20 -11.89 -11.90
C VAL A 54 -0.04 -10.92 -12.14
N MET A 55 0.33 -10.12 -11.13
CA MET A 55 1.51 -9.24 -11.20
C MET A 55 2.83 -10.01 -11.30
N GLU A 56 2.94 -11.18 -10.66
CA GLU A 56 4.11 -12.06 -10.77
C GLU A 56 4.17 -12.71 -12.15
N ARG A 57 3.06 -13.27 -12.65
CA ARG A 57 3.00 -13.87 -14.00
C ARG A 57 3.23 -12.89 -15.13
N SER A 58 2.94 -11.61 -14.93
CA SER A 58 3.21 -10.54 -15.90
C SER A 58 4.63 -9.99 -15.84
N ALA A 59 5.48 -10.49 -14.93
CA ALA A 59 6.80 -9.92 -14.62
C ALA A 59 6.75 -8.46 -14.12
N MET A 60 5.58 -7.91 -13.79
CA MET A 60 5.43 -6.52 -13.36
C MET A 60 6.28 -6.22 -12.12
N ILE A 61 6.26 -7.11 -11.12
CA ILE A 61 7.02 -6.91 -9.88
C ILE A 61 8.52 -6.89 -10.15
N GLU A 62 9.00 -7.81 -10.99
CA GLU A 62 10.42 -7.89 -11.36
C GLU A 62 10.87 -6.63 -12.11
N LEU A 63 10.15 -6.26 -13.18
CA LEU A 63 10.44 -5.09 -14.00
C LEU A 63 10.42 -3.79 -13.17
N CYS A 64 9.43 -3.64 -12.28
CA CYS A 64 9.35 -2.47 -11.40
C CYS A 64 10.53 -2.41 -10.42
N SER A 65 10.85 -3.53 -9.78
CA SER A 65 11.92 -3.59 -8.77
C SER A 65 13.30 -3.33 -9.40
N ALA A 66 13.55 -3.91 -10.58
CA ALA A 66 14.77 -3.69 -11.35
C ALA A 66 14.92 -2.22 -11.78
N CYS A 67 13.81 -1.56 -12.15
CA CYS A 67 13.81 -0.14 -12.48
C CYS A 67 14.12 0.72 -11.25
N ALA A 68 13.46 0.46 -10.12
CA ALA A 68 13.64 1.22 -8.89
C ALA A 68 15.07 1.15 -8.32
N ALA A 69 15.75 0.01 -8.50
CA ALA A 69 17.15 -0.18 -8.10
C ALA A 69 18.12 0.66 -8.95
N LYS A 70 17.80 0.89 -10.22
CA LYS A 70 18.65 1.63 -11.18
C LYS A 70 18.35 3.12 -11.23
N THR A 71 17.09 3.50 -10.99
CA THR A 71 16.59 4.87 -11.15
C THR A 71 15.86 5.31 -9.88
N PRO A 72 16.59 5.85 -8.88
CA PRO A 72 15.96 6.44 -7.70
C PRO A 72 15.00 7.57 -8.09
N GLY A 73 13.80 7.57 -7.51
CA GLY A 73 12.80 8.62 -7.80
C GLY A 73 12.00 8.40 -9.08
N GLY A 74 11.99 7.17 -9.64
CA GLY A 74 11.08 6.78 -10.71
C GLY A 74 9.61 6.74 -10.25
N CYS A 75 8.80 5.81 -10.77
CA CYS A 75 7.38 5.68 -10.40
C CYS A 75 7.17 5.56 -8.86
N CYS A 76 8.09 4.94 -8.12
CA CYS A 76 8.03 4.86 -6.66
C CYS A 76 8.89 5.93 -5.97
N PHE A 77 8.74 7.18 -6.37
CA PHE A 77 9.42 8.33 -5.75
C PHE A 77 8.97 8.55 -4.29
N MET A 78 9.78 9.28 -3.52
CA MET A 78 9.58 9.42 -2.07
C MET A 78 8.19 9.96 -1.71
N GLU A 79 7.70 10.96 -2.42
CA GLU A 79 6.47 11.67 -2.07
C GLU A 79 5.21 10.80 -2.21
N VAL A 80 5.26 9.69 -2.95
CA VAL A 80 4.13 8.75 -3.07
C VAL A 80 3.79 8.11 -1.71
N GLU A 81 4.75 8.05 -0.78
CA GLU A 81 4.50 7.52 0.55
C GLU A 81 3.56 8.39 1.39
N GLN A 82 3.41 9.68 1.04
CA GLN A 82 2.52 10.60 1.74
C GLN A 82 1.05 10.33 1.45
N TRP A 83 0.77 9.48 0.46
CA TRP A 83 -0.60 9.09 0.15
C TRP A 83 -1.10 8.01 1.10
N TYR A 84 -0.25 7.44 1.94
CA TYR A 84 -0.63 6.43 2.91
C TYR A 84 -0.98 7.10 4.24
N ASP A 85 -2.27 7.14 4.53
CA ASP A 85 -2.79 7.64 5.80
C ASP A 85 -2.70 6.57 6.91
N PRO A 86 -2.94 6.94 8.18
CA PRO A 86 -2.87 5.98 9.29
C PRO A 86 -3.83 4.79 9.16
N VAL A 87 -4.99 4.95 8.50
CA VAL A 87 -5.99 3.88 8.36
C VAL A 87 -5.52 2.84 7.35
N LEU A 88 -5.01 3.25 6.19
CA LEU A 88 -4.45 2.31 5.21
C LEU A 88 -3.22 1.59 5.77
N LEU A 89 -2.41 2.28 6.59
CA LEU A 89 -1.29 1.66 7.27
C LEU A 89 -1.75 0.67 8.35
N LEU A 90 -2.83 0.97 9.08
CA LEU A 90 -3.46 0.03 10.01
C LEU A 90 -3.99 -1.21 9.27
N VAL A 91 -4.63 -1.05 8.10
CA VAL A 91 -5.06 -2.18 7.25
C VAL A 91 -3.89 -3.11 6.96
N ASN A 92 -2.73 -2.56 6.60
CA ASN A 92 -1.54 -3.36 6.36
C ASN A 92 -1.09 -4.14 7.61
N ILE A 93 -1.13 -3.53 8.79
CA ILE A 93 -0.80 -4.24 10.03
C ILE A 93 -1.84 -5.37 10.31
N LEU A 94 -3.13 -5.11 10.08
CA LEU A 94 -4.20 -6.12 10.26
C LEU A 94 -4.06 -7.30 9.29
N LEU A 95 -3.53 -7.07 8.08
CA LEU A 95 -3.17 -8.11 7.12
C LEU A 95 -1.91 -8.91 7.51
N GLY A 96 -1.19 -8.47 8.55
CA GLY A 96 0.02 -9.10 9.05
C GLY A 96 1.33 -8.50 8.51
N CYS A 97 1.28 -7.32 7.87
CA CYS A 97 2.48 -6.65 7.38
C CYS A 97 3.20 -5.89 8.51
N SER A 98 4.53 -5.93 8.49
CA SER A 98 5.35 -5.05 9.33
C SER A 98 5.67 -3.76 8.57
N LEU A 99 5.28 -2.61 9.15
CA LEU A 99 5.56 -1.32 8.53
C LEU A 99 7.04 -0.94 8.70
N PRO A 100 7.75 -0.61 7.61
CA PRO A 100 9.17 -0.30 7.67
C PRO A 100 9.43 1.02 8.42
N GLY A 101 10.43 1.04 9.29
CA GLY A 101 10.90 2.26 9.95
C GLY A 101 11.96 3.04 9.16
N ILE A 102 12.59 2.39 8.17
CA ILE A 102 13.69 2.94 7.36
C ILE A 102 13.52 2.59 5.88
N ARG A 103 14.06 3.43 5.01
CA ARG A 103 14.14 3.17 3.57
C ARG A 103 15.18 2.09 3.30
N GLU A 104 14.82 1.14 2.45
CA GLU A 104 15.77 0.16 1.92
C GLU A 104 16.49 0.72 0.69
N LEU A 105 15.75 1.40 -0.19
CA LEU A 105 16.30 2.06 -1.37
C LEU A 105 16.31 3.59 -1.18
N PRO A 106 17.49 4.24 -1.02
CA PRO A 106 17.59 5.68 -0.89
C PRO A 106 16.96 6.42 -2.08
N GLY A 107 16.20 7.49 -1.80
CA GLY A 107 15.55 8.30 -2.84
C GLY A 107 14.24 7.73 -3.42
N ASN A 108 13.80 6.56 -2.96
CA ASN A 108 12.51 5.96 -3.29
C ASN A 108 11.56 5.93 -2.08
N CYS A 109 10.27 5.68 -2.30
CA CYS A 109 9.23 5.46 -1.28
C CYS A 109 9.66 4.50 -0.16
N ILE A 110 9.28 4.77 1.09
CA ILE A 110 9.74 4.01 2.26
C ILE A 110 9.26 2.56 2.22
N PHE A 111 8.14 2.31 1.54
CA PHE A 111 7.57 0.98 1.39
C PHE A 111 8.23 0.16 0.29
N LEU A 112 9.10 0.75 -0.54
CA LEU A 112 9.79 0.04 -1.60
C LEU A 112 11.08 -0.63 -1.09
N GLY A 113 11.26 -1.90 -1.43
CA GLY A 113 12.50 -2.66 -1.23
C GLY A 113 13.00 -3.30 -2.52
N GLU A 114 14.09 -4.06 -2.43
CA GLU A 114 14.76 -4.71 -3.57
C GLU A 114 13.87 -5.73 -4.28
N ARG A 115 12.90 -6.31 -3.56
CA ARG A 115 11.94 -7.30 -4.08
C ARG A 115 10.55 -6.72 -4.33
N GLY A 116 10.46 -5.39 -4.44
CA GLY A 116 9.21 -4.67 -4.68
C GLY A 116 8.61 -4.06 -3.41
N CYS A 117 7.32 -3.76 -3.45
CA CYS A 117 6.63 -3.13 -2.33
C CYS A 117 6.54 -4.08 -1.12
N ARG A 118 6.89 -3.58 0.06
CA ARG A 118 6.93 -4.32 1.33
C ARG A 118 5.61 -4.29 2.11
N ILE A 119 4.64 -3.53 1.61
CA ILE A 119 3.26 -3.49 2.12
C ILE A 119 2.32 -4.07 1.08
N SER A 120 1.25 -4.70 1.56
CA SER A 120 0.25 -5.35 0.72
C SER A 120 -0.76 -4.32 0.23
N GLY A 121 -1.48 -3.70 1.16
CA GLY A 121 -2.58 -2.80 0.85
C GLY A 121 -2.10 -1.45 0.36
N ARG A 122 -2.57 -1.06 -0.84
CA ARG A 122 -2.08 0.09 -1.59
C ARG A 122 -3.26 0.76 -2.30
N TYR A 123 -3.20 2.08 -2.47
CA TYR A 123 -4.08 2.79 -3.42
C TYR A 123 -3.75 2.51 -4.90
N HIS A 124 -2.91 1.50 -5.18
CA HIS A 124 -2.42 1.11 -6.49
C HIS A 124 -1.95 2.27 -7.39
N PHE A 125 -1.04 3.10 -6.89
CA PHE A 125 -0.28 3.99 -7.78
C PHE A 125 0.39 3.20 -8.91
N CYS A 126 0.85 1.98 -8.62
CA CYS A 126 1.51 1.09 -9.57
C CYS A 126 0.66 0.70 -10.78
N VAL A 127 -0.68 0.78 -10.73
CA VAL A 127 -1.54 0.52 -11.91
C VAL A 127 -2.11 1.79 -12.54
N ASN A 128 -2.28 2.83 -11.73
CA ASN A 128 -2.78 4.13 -12.18
C ASN A 128 -1.71 4.95 -12.92
N TYR A 129 -0.42 4.66 -12.69
CA TYR A 129 0.71 5.39 -13.27
C TYR A 129 1.75 4.44 -13.87
N LEU A 130 1.27 3.39 -14.55
CA LEU A 130 2.13 2.48 -15.29
C LEU A 130 2.92 3.24 -16.36
N CYS A 131 4.25 3.12 -16.31
CA CYS A 131 5.11 3.68 -17.34
C CYS A 131 4.93 2.92 -18.66
N ASP A 132 5.18 3.61 -19.78
CA ASP A 132 4.97 3.00 -21.10
C ASP A 132 5.93 1.84 -21.38
N THR A 133 7.07 1.80 -20.69
CA THR A 133 7.96 0.63 -20.70
C THR A 133 7.24 -0.60 -20.15
N LEU A 134 6.64 -0.52 -18.95
CA LEU A 134 5.88 -1.65 -18.39
C LEU A 134 4.73 -2.08 -19.31
N LYS A 135 4.00 -1.13 -19.88
CA LYS A 135 2.90 -1.45 -20.80
C LYS A 135 3.39 -2.22 -22.04
N ARG A 136 4.53 -1.82 -22.61
CA ARG A 136 5.12 -2.47 -23.78
C ARG A 136 5.66 -3.85 -23.45
N GLU A 137 6.39 -4.00 -22.34
CA GLU A 137 7.00 -5.29 -21.95
C GLU A 137 5.96 -6.34 -21.53
N ILE A 138 4.88 -5.93 -20.87
CA ILE A 138 3.83 -6.85 -20.40
C ILE A 138 2.88 -7.27 -21.53
N GLY A 139 2.60 -6.35 -22.47
CA GLY A 139 1.65 -6.59 -23.56
C GLY A 139 0.18 -6.46 -23.15
N GLY A 140 -0.70 -6.31 -24.14
CA GLY A 140 -2.12 -5.92 -23.94
C GLY A 140 -2.94 -6.92 -23.13
N GLU A 141 -2.97 -8.19 -23.53
CA GLU A 141 -3.82 -9.21 -22.88
C GLU A 141 -3.44 -9.43 -21.41
N MET A 142 -2.13 -9.48 -21.12
CA MET A 142 -1.67 -9.64 -19.74
C MET A 142 -1.90 -8.37 -18.92
N MET A 143 -1.75 -7.20 -19.53
CA MET A 143 -2.04 -5.93 -18.88
C MET A 143 -3.52 -5.83 -18.49
N GLU A 144 -4.44 -6.25 -19.35
CA GLU A 144 -5.87 -6.30 -19.01
C GLU A 144 -6.13 -7.15 -17.77
N LYS A 145 -5.51 -8.34 -17.68
CA LYS A 145 -5.60 -9.21 -16.49
C LYS A 145 -5.06 -8.51 -15.23
N VAL A 146 -3.92 -7.83 -15.33
CA VAL A 146 -3.34 -7.07 -14.20
C VAL A 146 -4.30 -5.97 -13.75
N MET A 147 -4.85 -5.21 -14.69
CA MET A 147 -5.78 -4.11 -14.41
C MET A 147 -7.07 -4.62 -13.77
N SER A 148 -7.66 -5.71 -14.27
CA SER A 148 -8.86 -6.31 -13.69
C SER A 148 -8.61 -6.84 -12.27
N ALA A 149 -7.51 -7.57 -12.06
CA ALA A 149 -7.19 -8.11 -10.73
C ALA A 149 -6.89 -6.99 -9.72
N SER A 150 -6.18 -5.95 -10.16
CA SER A 150 -5.88 -4.78 -9.32
C SER A 150 -7.13 -3.96 -9.03
N GLY A 151 -8.06 -3.84 -9.99
CA GLY A 151 -9.34 -3.17 -9.75
C GLY A 151 -10.17 -3.85 -8.65
N LEU A 152 -10.17 -5.18 -8.62
CA LEU A 152 -10.81 -5.94 -7.54
C LEU A 152 -10.08 -5.74 -6.20
N GLU A 153 -8.75 -5.78 -6.19
CA GLU A 153 -7.95 -5.48 -5.00
C GLU A 153 -8.28 -4.09 -4.43
N ILE A 154 -8.30 -3.04 -5.27
CA ILE A 154 -8.65 -1.67 -4.87
C ILE A 154 -10.05 -1.63 -4.26
N LEU A 155 -11.03 -2.27 -4.90
CA LEU A 155 -12.40 -2.28 -4.41
C LEU A 155 -12.49 -2.91 -3.02
N LYS A 156 -11.84 -4.06 -2.82
CA LYS A 156 -11.85 -4.75 -1.51
C LYS A 156 -11.10 -3.98 -0.43
N GLY A 157 -9.98 -3.35 -0.78
CA GLY A 157 -9.24 -2.46 0.12
C GLY A 157 -10.08 -1.26 0.55
N ALA A 158 -10.74 -0.58 -0.40
CA ALA A 158 -11.60 0.57 -0.12
C ALA A 158 -12.82 0.21 0.73
N GLN A 159 -13.40 -0.98 0.53
CA GLN A 159 -14.47 -1.50 1.40
C GLN A 159 -13.97 -1.64 2.84
N LEU A 160 -12.85 -2.33 3.07
CA LEU A 160 -12.29 -2.48 4.41
C LEU A 160 -11.99 -1.11 5.07
N GLU A 161 -11.36 -0.19 4.33
CA GLU A 161 -11.03 1.14 4.83
C GLU A 161 -12.29 1.91 5.26
N TYR A 162 -13.33 1.90 4.42
CA TYR A 162 -14.61 2.54 4.74
C TYR A 162 -15.21 1.99 6.05
N TYR A 163 -15.19 0.66 6.23
CA TYR A 163 -15.72 0.03 7.43
C TYR A 163 -14.90 0.36 8.68
N LEU A 164 -13.57 0.41 8.58
CA LEU A 164 -12.70 0.83 9.69
C LEU A 164 -12.98 2.29 10.10
N ARG A 165 -13.03 3.20 9.12
CA ARG A 165 -13.33 4.62 9.37
C ARG A 165 -14.70 4.79 10.04
N ARG A 166 -15.70 4.05 9.56
CA ARG A 166 -17.03 4.02 10.18
C ARG A 166 -16.99 3.48 11.61
N TRP A 167 -16.23 2.41 11.85
CA TRP A 167 -16.08 1.79 13.17
C TRP A 167 -15.49 2.76 14.20
N PHE A 168 -14.47 3.53 13.81
CA PHE A 168 -13.86 4.58 14.63
C PHE A 168 -14.81 5.76 14.86
N SER A 169 -15.46 6.24 13.80
CA SER A 169 -16.40 7.37 13.88
C SER A 169 -17.57 7.09 14.85
N LEU A 170 -18.13 5.88 14.83
CA LEU A 170 -19.20 5.47 15.75
C LEU A 170 -18.77 5.44 17.22
N ARG A 171 -17.45 5.47 17.49
CA ARG A 171 -16.85 5.49 18.83
C ARG A 171 -16.24 6.85 19.18
N GLY A 172 -16.40 7.86 18.32
CA GLY A 172 -15.83 9.19 18.53
C GLY A 172 -14.29 9.22 18.48
N ILE A 173 -13.68 8.24 17.80
CA ILE A 173 -12.23 8.16 17.64
C ILE A 173 -11.87 8.78 16.29
N ASP A 174 -10.86 9.68 16.28
CA ASP A 174 -10.29 10.22 15.05
C ASP A 174 -9.10 9.35 14.60
N PRO A 175 -9.26 8.59 13.50
CA PRO A 175 -8.21 7.71 13.04
C PRO A 175 -7.16 8.40 12.17
N ASP A 176 -7.37 9.64 11.72
CA ASP A 176 -6.46 10.39 10.85
C ASP A 176 -5.37 11.16 11.63
#